data_AF-A0A401ULM7-F1
#
_entry.id   AF-A0A401ULM7-F1
#
_cell.length_a   1.000
_cell.length_b   1.000
_cell.length_c   1.000
_cell.angle_alpha   90.00
_cell.angle_beta   90.00
_cell.angle_gamma   90.00
#
_symmetry.space_group_name_H-M   'P 1'
#
loop_
_entity.id
_entity.type
_entity.pdbx_description
1 polymer ?
#
loop_
_entity_poly.entity_id
_entity_poly.type
_entity_poly.pdbx_seq_one_letter_code
_entity_poly.pdbx_strand_id
1 'polypeptide(L)'
;MAIANNYGMIILSKVKSVYNGNIFSVVSADALQNGQIGHLGALKAGEREIRSLVKPTAESIKTKGMVLIAHDEIIYDETNRTSGALQNFICEANVPARAYEISPHDSFEVSKVGITPITVGTGVVVGNYVVGTVGGYGFTEVATLPLVTEAMFVAEITGKRTVGIATNVGQNGMISGAVDYVELEVLRNNY
;
A
#
# COMPACT_ATOMS: atom_id res chain seq x y z
N MET A 1 16.31 -15.58 -17.16
CA MET A 1 15.25 -15.94 -16.20
C MET A 1 14.79 -14.63 -15.58
N ALA A 2 13.68 -14.05 -16.07
CA ALA A 2 13.16 -12.82 -15.49
C ALA A 2 12.68 -13.16 -14.07
N ILE A 3 13.30 -12.54 -13.07
CA ILE A 3 12.82 -12.61 -11.69
C ILE A 3 11.44 -11.96 -11.71
N ALA A 4 10.39 -12.67 -11.32
CA ALA A 4 9.08 -12.08 -11.13
C ALA A 4 9.20 -11.03 -10.02
N ASN A 5 9.05 -9.76 -10.36
CA ASN A 5 8.99 -8.71 -9.36
C ASN A 5 7.59 -8.76 -8.75
N ASN A 6 7.50 -9.03 -7.45
CA ASN A 6 6.24 -8.98 -6.72
C ASN A 6 6.10 -7.59 -6.11
N TYR A 7 5.52 -6.65 -6.85
CA TYR A 7 5.18 -5.33 -6.33
C TYR A 7 3.84 -5.34 -5.59
N GLY A 8 3.65 -4.30 -4.77
CA GLY A 8 2.41 -4.04 -4.05
C GLY A 8 1.21 -3.92 -4.98
N MET A 9 0.08 -4.52 -4.59
CA MET A 9 -1.21 -4.40 -5.25
C MET A 9 -2.25 -3.90 -4.26
N ILE A 10 -3.31 -3.27 -4.76
CA ILE A 10 -4.38 -2.76 -3.92
C ILE A 10 -5.76 -2.96 -4.55
N ILE A 11 -6.75 -3.25 -3.70
CA ILE A 11 -8.16 -3.22 -4.06
C ILE A 11 -8.87 -2.23 -3.15
N LEU A 12 -9.48 -1.21 -3.75
CA LEU A 12 -10.25 -0.20 -3.06
C LEU A 12 -11.69 -0.71 -2.90
N SER A 13 -12.02 -1.29 -1.75
CA SER A 13 -13.34 -1.86 -1.49
C SER A 13 -14.33 -0.79 -1.01
N LYS A 14 -13.99 -0.07 0.07
CA LYS A 14 -14.83 0.97 0.66
C LYS A 14 -13.95 2.14 1.11
N VAL A 15 -13.59 3.00 0.16
CA VAL A 15 -12.79 4.20 0.42
C VAL A 15 -13.62 5.43 0.10
N LYS A 16 -13.86 6.29 1.10
CA LYS A 16 -14.68 7.50 0.98
C LYS A 16 -14.21 8.41 -0.15
N SER A 17 -12.90 8.50 -0.37
CA SER A 17 -12.29 9.38 -1.38
C SER A 17 -12.61 9.02 -2.82
N VAL A 18 -13.16 7.84 -3.08
CA VAL A 18 -13.67 7.48 -4.42
C VAL A 18 -14.95 8.26 -4.76
N TYR A 19 -15.67 8.78 -3.76
CA TYR A 19 -16.93 9.49 -3.97
C TYR A 19 -16.95 10.92 -3.43
N ASN A 20 -16.47 11.17 -2.21
CA ASN A 20 -16.61 12.47 -1.53
C ASN A 20 -15.40 12.82 -0.64
N GLY A 21 -14.20 12.44 -1.06
CA GLY A 21 -12.95 12.80 -0.40
C GLY A 21 -11.91 13.29 -1.40
N ASN A 22 -10.74 13.69 -0.93
CA ASN A 22 -9.73 14.28 -1.80
C ASN A 22 -8.86 13.20 -2.44
N ILE A 23 -8.58 13.41 -3.72
CA ILE A 23 -7.59 12.65 -4.47
C ILE A 23 -6.47 13.63 -4.83
N PHE A 24 -5.23 13.23 -4.54
CA PHE A 24 -4.05 14.05 -4.76
C PHE A 24 -3.15 13.43 -5.83
N SER A 25 -2.52 14.29 -6.64
CA SER A 25 -1.40 13.90 -7.49
C SER A 25 -0.10 14.08 -6.71
N VAL A 26 0.63 12.98 -6.49
CA VAL A 26 1.85 12.97 -5.68
C VAL A 26 3.07 12.50 -6.46
N VAL A 27 4.22 13.09 -6.16
CA VAL A 27 5.52 12.69 -6.71
C VAL A 27 6.46 12.29 -5.58
N SER A 28 7.18 11.20 -5.78
CA SER A 28 8.26 10.73 -4.91
C SER A 28 9.54 10.56 -5.73
N ALA A 29 10.70 10.75 -5.10
CA ALA A 29 11.99 10.48 -5.73
C ALA A 29 12.26 8.97 -5.89
N ASP A 30 11.64 8.16 -5.03
CA ASP A 30 11.65 6.71 -5.12
C ASP A 30 10.45 6.22 -5.94
N ALA A 31 10.63 5.10 -6.65
CA ALA A 31 9.53 4.41 -7.30
C ALA A 31 8.50 3.92 -6.26
N LEU A 32 7.23 4.11 -6.57
CA LEU A 32 6.11 3.77 -5.69
C LEU A 32 5.37 2.54 -6.20
N GLN A 33 4.71 1.85 -5.29
CA GLN A 33 3.88 0.69 -5.59
C GLN A 33 2.46 0.95 -5.09
N ASN A 34 1.49 0.29 -5.72
CA ASN A 34 0.13 0.31 -5.23
C ASN A 34 0.04 -0.37 -3.85
N GLY A 35 -0.82 0.16 -2.98
CA GLY A 35 -0.90 -0.33 -1.60
C GLY A 35 0.22 0.19 -0.70
N GLN A 36 0.98 1.19 -1.13
CA GLN A 36 1.91 1.92 -0.27
C GLN A 36 1.23 3.12 0.40
N ILE A 37 1.79 3.58 1.51
CA ILE A 37 1.32 4.72 2.28
C ILE A 37 2.46 5.71 2.55
N GLY A 38 2.10 6.99 2.67
CA GLY A 38 3.05 8.04 3.02
C GLY A 38 2.35 9.29 3.51
N HIS A 39 3.13 10.28 3.94
CA HIS A 39 2.59 11.59 4.30
C HIS A 39 2.50 12.48 3.07
N LEU A 40 1.42 13.26 2.98
CA LEU A 40 1.35 14.32 1.98
C LEU A 40 2.31 15.46 2.36
N GLY A 41 3.22 15.78 1.46
CA GLY A 41 4.18 16.87 1.59
C GLY A 41 3.68 18.18 1.00
N ALA A 42 4.63 19.09 0.79
CA ALA A 42 4.38 20.40 0.21
C ALA A 42 4.10 20.33 -1.30
N LEU A 43 3.55 21.41 -1.85
CA LEU A 43 3.45 21.61 -3.30
C LEU A 43 4.85 21.59 -3.92
N LYS A 44 5.02 20.85 -5.02
CA LYS A 44 6.28 20.85 -5.77
C LYS A 44 6.48 22.22 -6.42
N ALA A 45 7.67 22.78 -6.28
CA ALA A 45 7.98 24.10 -6.83
C ALA A 45 7.75 24.13 -8.36
N GLY A 46 7.01 25.12 -8.84
CA GLY A 46 6.66 25.26 -10.25
C GLY A 46 5.44 24.45 -10.72
N GLU A 47 4.87 23.59 -9.87
CA GLU A 47 3.67 22.82 -10.18
C GLU A 47 2.42 23.43 -9.54
N ARG A 48 1.26 23.29 -10.19
CA ARG A 48 -0.01 23.83 -9.67
C ARG A 48 -0.69 22.90 -8.66
N GLU A 49 -0.60 21.59 -8.88
CA GLU A 49 -1.40 20.58 -8.17
C GLU A 49 -0.57 19.40 -7.63
N ILE A 50 0.65 19.22 -8.12
CA ILE A 50 1.50 18.08 -7.73
C ILE A 50 2.15 18.36 -6.39
N ARG A 51 1.96 17.44 -5.45
CA ARG A 51 2.58 17.49 -4.12
C ARG A 51 3.66 16.43 -3.97
N SER A 52 4.59 16.64 -3.04
CA SER A 52 5.56 15.59 -2.70
C SER A 52 4.92 14.53 -1.80
N LEU A 53 5.35 13.28 -1.94
CA LEU A 53 5.09 12.22 -0.97
C LEU A 53 6.33 12.08 -0.08
N VAL A 54 6.12 12.01 1.24
CA VAL A 54 7.21 11.94 2.22
C VAL A 54 7.10 10.64 3.01
N LYS A 55 8.25 9.96 3.16
CA LYS A 55 8.35 8.76 3.98
C LYS A 55 7.99 9.06 5.44
N PRO A 56 7.25 8.19 6.13
CA PRO A 56 7.02 8.30 7.56
C PRO A 56 8.35 8.27 8.35
N THR A 57 8.51 9.18 9.31
CA THR A 57 9.53 9.13 10.35
C THR A 57 8.88 8.78 11.68
N ALA A 58 9.67 8.37 12.67
CA ALA A 58 9.15 8.05 14.00
C ALA A 58 8.38 9.22 14.65
N GLU A 59 8.72 10.46 14.30
CA GLU A 59 8.02 11.66 14.78
C GLU A 59 6.80 12.01 13.93
N SER A 60 6.88 11.86 12.60
CA SER A 60 5.77 12.23 11.72
C SER A 60 4.58 11.29 11.88
N ILE A 61 4.82 10.01 12.17
CA ILE A 61 3.76 9.03 12.46
C ILE A 61 2.89 9.47 13.63
N LYS A 62 3.47 10.13 14.63
CA LYS A 62 2.76 10.61 15.83
C LYS A 62 1.96 11.89 15.59
N THR A 63 2.21 12.61 14.49
CA THR A 63 1.73 13.98 14.31
C THR A 63 0.94 14.20 13.03
N LYS A 64 1.07 13.33 12.03
CA LYS A 64 0.46 13.48 10.71
C LYS A 64 -0.27 12.21 10.27
N GLY A 65 -1.42 12.39 9.64
CA GLY A 65 -2.11 11.31 8.93
C GLY A 65 -1.38 10.89 7.65
N MET A 66 -1.88 9.84 7.03
CA MET A 66 -1.30 9.22 5.83
C MET A 66 -2.27 9.20 4.66
N VAL A 67 -1.72 9.13 3.46
CA VAL A 67 -2.45 8.93 2.21
C VAL A 67 -2.06 7.60 1.59
N LEU A 68 -2.99 6.99 0.86
CA LEU A 68 -2.84 5.69 0.22
C LEU A 68 -2.52 5.85 -1.26
N ILE A 69 -1.50 5.16 -1.75
CA ILE A 69 -1.16 5.15 -3.18
C ILE A 69 -1.96 4.06 -3.87
N ALA A 70 -2.76 4.47 -4.85
CA ALA A 70 -3.50 3.56 -5.72
C ALA A 70 -3.61 4.19 -7.11
N HIS A 71 -2.64 3.91 -7.97
CA HIS A 71 -2.66 4.38 -9.35
C HIS A 71 -3.29 3.35 -10.28
N ASP A 72 -3.79 3.82 -11.43
CA ASP A 72 -4.41 2.96 -12.42
C ASP A 72 -3.33 2.04 -13.01
N GLU A 73 -3.53 0.72 -12.90
CA GLU A 73 -2.55 -0.29 -13.28
C GLU A 73 -2.59 -0.48 -14.81
N ILE A 74 -1.66 0.15 -15.52
CA ILE A 74 -1.53 0.01 -16.98
C ILE A 74 -0.19 -0.66 -17.28
N ILE A 75 -0.24 -1.87 -17.83
CA ILE A 75 0.94 -2.62 -18.28
C ILE A 75 0.83 -2.80 -19.79
N TYR A 76 1.79 -2.23 -20.53
CA TYR A 76 1.80 -2.28 -21.99
C TYR A 76 2.39 -3.59 -22.56
N ASP A 77 3.20 -4.31 -21.77
CA ASP A 77 3.81 -5.57 -22.20
C ASP A 77 2.86 -6.76 -21.99
N GLU A 78 2.17 -7.13 -23.08
CA GLU A 78 1.27 -8.29 -23.13
C GLU A 78 1.96 -9.55 -23.71
N THR A 79 3.28 -9.52 -23.95
CA THR A 79 3.97 -10.60 -24.69
C THR A 79 3.86 -11.96 -24.01
N ASN A 80 3.82 -12.00 -22.68
CA ASN A 80 3.63 -13.21 -21.89
C ASN A 80 2.79 -12.92 -20.64
N ARG A 81 2.03 -13.91 -20.18
CA ARG A 81 1.17 -13.82 -18.98
C ARG A 81 1.92 -13.37 -17.72
N THR A 82 3.21 -13.69 -17.63
CA THR A 82 4.08 -13.25 -16.53
C THR A 82 4.48 -11.78 -16.65
N SER A 83 4.72 -11.27 -17.86
CA SER A 83 5.10 -9.86 -18.09
C SER A 83 3.92 -8.93 -17.88
N GLY A 84 2.74 -9.32 -18.37
CA GLY A 84 1.49 -8.58 -18.19
C GLY A 84 0.81 -8.78 -16.83
N ALA A 85 1.47 -9.43 -15.87
CA ALA A 85 0.91 -9.64 -14.54
C ALA A 85 0.87 -8.32 -13.77
N LEU A 86 -0.25 -8.01 -13.13
CA LEU A 86 -0.44 -6.78 -12.33
C LEU A 86 0.60 -6.63 -11.21
N GLN A 87 1.17 -7.74 -10.75
CA GLN A 87 2.27 -7.77 -9.78
C GLN A 87 3.54 -7.05 -10.27
N ASN A 88 3.69 -6.82 -11.57
CA ASN A 88 4.82 -6.09 -12.15
C ASN A 88 4.57 -4.59 -12.27
N PHE A 89 3.37 -4.10 -11.93
CA PHE A 89 3.08 -2.68 -12.02
C PHE A 89 3.87 -1.88 -10.98
N ILE A 90 4.49 -0.80 -11.42
CA ILE A 90 5.22 0.14 -10.58
C ILE A 90 4.94 1.56 -11.06
N CYS A 91 4.75 2.47 -10.12
CA CYS A 91 4.78 3.90 -10.41
C CYS A 91 6.26 4.32 -10.44
N GLU A 92 6.77 4.66 -11.62
CA GLU A 92 8.16 5.06 -11.79
C GLU A 92 8.52 6.28 -10.91
N ALA A 93 9.80 6.34 -10.51
CA ALA A 93 10.32 7.45 -9.75
C ALA A 93 10.10 8.79 -10.48
N ASN A 94 9.74 9.83 -9.73
CA ASN A 94 9.46 11.18 -10.23
C ASN A 94 8.26 11.32 -11.18
N VAL A 95 7.48 10.24 -11.38
CA VAL A 95 6.22 10.29 -12.13
C VAL A 95 5.06 10.51 -11.14
N PRO A 96 4.09 11.39 -11.47
CA PRO A 96 2.93 11.60 -10.62
C PRO A 96 2.10 10.31 -10.46
N ALA A 97 1.89 9.90 -9.21
CA ALA A 97 0.99 8.82 -8.83
C ALA A 97 -0.28 9.37 -8.18
N ARG A 98 -1.37 8.61 -8.23
CA ARG A 98 -2.63 8.97 -7.58
C ARG A 98 -2.61 8.51 -6.11
N ALA A 99 -2.84 9.46 -5.21
CA ALA A 99 -2.97 9.22 -3.78
C ALA A 99 -4.39 9.54 -3.30
N TYR A 100 -4.95 8.69 -2.45
CA TYR A 100 -6.26 8.87 -1.84
C TYR A 100 -6.09 9.29 -0.39
N GLU A 101 -6.87 10.29 0.01
CA GLU A 101 -7.12 10.54 1.42
C GLU A 101 -7.86 9.33 2.00
N ILE A 102 -7.48 8.89 3.20
CA ILE A 102 -8.15 7.79 3.89
C ILE A 102 -8.82 8.35 5.13
N SER A 103 -10.09 8.03 5.34
CA SER A 103 -10.84 8.40 6.53
C SER A 103 -11.02 7.21 7.47
N PRO A 104 -11.31 7.44 8.77
CA PRO A 104 -11.78 6.38 9.65
C PRO A 104 -12.98 5.63 9.05
N HIS A 105 -13.02 4.31 9.23
CA HIS A 105 -13.98 3.35 8.68
C HIS A 105 -13.92 3.09 7.17
N ASP A 106 -12.89 3.61 6.50
CA ASP A 106 -12.55 3.14 5.16
C ASP A 106 -11.92 1.74 5.25
N SER A 107 -12.29 0.86 4.31
CA SER A 107 -11.69 -0.47 4.18
C SER A 107 -11.12 -0.69 2.78
N PHE A 108 -9.95 -1.31 2.74
CA PHE A 108 -9.23 -1.62 1.51
C PHE A 108 -8.37 -2.87 1.71
N GLU A 109 -7.98 -3.49 0.61
CA GLU A 109 -7.14 -4.68 0.64
C GLU A 109 -5.79 -4.38 0.00
N VAL A 110 -4.69 -4.75 0.68
CA VAL A 110 -3.33 -4.63 0.15
C VAL A 110 -2.69 -6.00 0.02
N SER A 111 -1.81 -6.15 -0.97
CA SER A 111 -1.04 -7.39 -1.07
C SER A 111 -0.11 -7.54 0.15
N LYS A 112 0.08 -8.79 0.60
CA LYS A 112 0.91 -9.14 1.77
C LYS A 112 2.34 -8.58 1.68
N VAL A 113 2.85 -8.34 0.47
CA VAL A 113 4.19 -7.79 0.23
C VAL A 113 4.35 -6.38 0.82
N GLY A 114 3.26 -5.61 0.89
CA GLY A 114 3.26 -4.25 1.45
C GLY A 114 3.29 -4.19 2.98
N ILE A 115 3.15 -5.33 3.68
CA ILE A 115 3.07 -5.39 5.15
C ILE A 115 4.25 -6.16 5.72
N THR A 116 4.96 -5.54 6.65
CA THR A 116 6.00 -6.18 7.46
C THR A 116 5.33 -6.83 8.69
N PRO A 117 5.26 -8.17 8.77
CA PRO A 117 4.65 -8.85 9.90
C PRO A 117 5.55 -8.77 11.14
N ILE A 118 4.95 -8.91 12.33
CA ILE A 118 5.71 -8.98 13.59
C ILE A 118 6.66 -10.17 13.59
N THR A 119 6.19 -11.32 13.11
CA THR A 119 6.98 -12.55 13.01
C THR A 119 7.00 -13.03 11.56
N VAL A 120 8.20 -13.03 10.97
CA VAL A 120 8.43 -13.31 9.54
C VAL A 120 7.92 -14.71 9.11
N GLY A 121 7.81 -15.67 10.03
CA GLY A 121 7.35 -17.03 9.73
C GLY A 121 5.83 -17.28 9.85
N THR A 122 5.12 -16.55 10.70
CA THR A 122 3.67 -16.73 10.89
C THR A 122 2.86 -15.87 9.91
N GLY A 123 3.49 -14.85 9.34
CA GLY A 123 2.81 -13.81 8.58
C GLY A 123 1.98 -12.90 9.49
N VAL A 124 1.22 -12.02 8.84
CA VAL A 124 0.26 -11.12 9.51
C VAL A 124 -0.80 -11.91 10.28
N VAL A 125 -1.38 -11.36 11.34
CA VAL A 125 -2.44 -11.99 12.14
C VAL A 125 -3.70 -11.13 12.11
N VAL A 126 -4.87 -11.77 11.97
CA VAL A 126 -6.16 -11.06 12.00
C VAL A 126 -6.44 -10.57 13.42
N GLY A 127 -6.93 -9.34 13.55
CA GLY A 127 -7.14 -8.64 14.82
C GLY A 127 -5.91 -7.86 15.31
N ASN A 128 -4.75 -8.02 14.68
CA ASN A 128 -3.63 -7.11 14.89
C ASN A 128 -3.85 -5.80 14.14
N TYR A 129 -3.02 -4.81 14.47
CA TYR A 129 -3.08 -3.48 13.89
C TYR A 129 -1.89 -3.24 12.96
N VAL A 130 -2.00 -2.24 12.10
CA VAL A 130 -0.90 -1.76 11.27
C VAL A 130 -0.71 -0.25 11.43
N VAL A 131 0.55 0.15 11.39
CA VAL A 131 1.00 1.55 11.33
C VAL A 131 1.91 1.73 10.13
N GLY A 132 2.19 2.97 9.73
CA GLY A 132 3.16 3.21 8.65
C GLY A 132 4.58 2.84 9.05
N THR A 133 5.32 2.25 8.12
CA THR A 133 6.71 1.85 8.33
C THR A 133 7.62 3.07 8.44
N VAL A 134 8.41 3.14 9.51
CA VAL A 134 9.43 4.18 9.67
C VAL A 134 10.48 4.06 8.55
N GLY A 135 10.68 5.13 7.80
CA GLY A 135 11.66 5.18 6.71
C GLY A 135 11.24 4.46 5.43
N GLY A 136 9.99 3.99 5.32
CA GLY A 136 9.50 3.28 4.15
C GLY A 136 8.02 3.55 3.87
N TYR A 137 7.55 3.20 2.68
CA TYR A 137 6.15 3.42 2.29
C TYR A 137 5.23 2.21 2.56
N GLY A 138 5.69 1.26 3.38
CA GLY A 138 4.92 0.06 3.73
C GLY A 138 4.14 0.21 5.02
N PHE A 139 3.53 -0.90 5.43
CA PHE A 139 2.88 -1.05 6.73
C PHE A 139 3.75 -1.91 7.66
N THR A 140 3.72 -1.61 8.95
CA THR A 140 4.31 -2.43 10.01
C THR A 140 3.20 -2.92 10.92
N GLU A 141 3.13 -4.24 11.13
CA GLU A 141 2.16 -4.86 12.03
C GLU A 141 2.52 -4.63 13.51
N VAL A 142 1.51 -4.40 14.34
CA VAL A 142 1.61 -4.19 15.79
C VAL A 142 0.49 -4.98 16.49
N ALA A 143 0.82 -5.70 17.56
CA ALA A 143 -0.12 -6.59 18.25
C ALA A 143 -1.13 -5.83 19.11
N THR A 144 -0.79 -4.61 19.53
CA THR A 144 -1.59 -3.79 20.44
C THR A 144 -1.98 -2.50 19.77
N LEU A 145 -3.21 -2.03 20.01
CA LEU A 145 -3.71 -0.78 19.47
C LEU A 145 -2.83 0.40 19.93
N PRO A 146 -2.14 1.12 19.02
CA PRO A 146 -1.31 2.26 19.39
C PRO A 146 -2.14 3.42 19.93
N LEU A 147 -1.63 4.07 20.97
CA LEU A 147 -2.22 5.28 21.51
C LEU A 147 -2.17 6.43 20.49
N VAL A 148 -3.01 7.45 20.66
CA VAL A 148 -3.06 8.62 19.76
C VAL A 148 -1.72 9.36 19.70
N THR A 149 -0.95 9.31 20.79
CA THR A 149 0.38 9.90 20.91
C THR A 149 1.47 9.08 20.22
N GLU A 150 1.16 7.86 19.78
CA GLU A 150 2.12 6.92 19.19
C GLU A 150 1.95 6.81 17.68
N ALA A 151 0.72 6.88 17.17
CA ALA A 151 0.45 6.88 15.73
C ALA A 151 -0.88 7.56 15.37
N MET A 152 -0.86 8.54 14.47
CA MET A 152 -2.07 9.19 13.97
C MET A 152 -2.81 8.32 12.94
N PHE A 153 -2.09 7.48 12.21
CA PHE A 153 -2.65 6.46 11.33
C PHE A 153 -2.60 5.09 12.00
N VAL A 154 -3.75 4.42 12.12
CA VAL A 154 -3.87 3.04 12.57
C VAL A 154 -5.00 2.37 11.79
N ALA A 155 -4.72 1.18 11.27
CA ALA A 155 -5.73 0.29 10.70
C ALA A 155 -5.71 -1.08 11.39
N GLU A 156 -6.86 -1.74 11.48
CA GLU A 156 -7.00 -3.11 11.97
C GLU A 156 -6.99 -4.09 10.80
N ILE A 157 -6.35 -5.24 10.99
CA ILE A 157 -6.38 -6.36 10.05
C ILE A 157 -7.66 -7.14 10.30
N THR A 158 -8.66 -6.95 9.45
CA THR A 158 -9.99 -7.58 9.60
C THR A 158 -10.07 -8.93 8.91
N GLY A 159 -9.24 -9.17 7.88
CA GLY A 159 -9.34 -10.35 7.05
C GLY A 159 -8.10 -10.65 6.23
N LYS A 160 -8.08 -11.84 5.65
CA LYS A 160 -7.09 -12.28 4.66
C LYS A 160 -7.82 -13.01 3.55
N ARG A 161 -7.37 -12.79 2.32
CA ARG A 161 -7.99 -13.36 1.14
C ARG A 161 -6.95 -13.72 0.10
N THR A 162 -6.95 -14.97 -0.34
CA THR A 162 -6.13 -15.37 -1.48
C THR A 162 -7.00 -15.30 -2.73
N VAL A 163 -6.52 -14.60 -3.75
CA VAL A 163 -7.20 -14.46 -5.05
C VAL A 163 -6.34 -15.08 -6.13
N GLY A 164 -6.99 -15.85 -7.01
CA GLY A 164 -6.35 -16.51 -8.13
C GLY A 164 -6.20 -18.02 -7.94
N ILE A 165 -5.62 -18.67 -8.94
CA ILE A 165 -5.44 -20.11 -8.97
C ILE A 165 -3.94 -20.37 -8.96
N ALA A 166 -3.48 -21.11 -7.96
CA ALA A 166 -2.09 -21.56 -7.90
C ALA A 166 -1.83 -22.50 -9.08
N THR A 167 -1.01 -22.08 -10.03
CA THR A 167 -0.53 -22.95 -11.11
C THR A 167 0.89 -23.37 -10.79
N ASN A 168 1.13 -24.69 -10.75
CA ASN A 168 2.46 -25.25 -10.60
C ASN A 168 3.23 -25.01 -11.90
N VAL A 169 4.18 -24.08 -11.89
CA VAL A 169 5.07 -23.83 -13.03
C VAL A 169 6.29 -24.73 -12.91
N GLY A 170 6.17 -26.00 -13.33
CA GLY A 170 7.25 -26.92 -13.75
C GLY A 170 8.51 -27.13 -12.87
N GLN A 171 8.64 -26.42 -11.75
CA GLN A 171 9.82 -26.32 -10.90
C GLN A 171 9.34 -26.24 -9.45
N ASN A 172 9.98 -27.00 -8.56
CA ASN A 172 9.55 -27.18 -7.18
C ASN A 172 9.46 -25.83 -6.44
N GLY A 173 8.26 -25.44 -5.97
CA GLY A 173 8.06 -24.29 -5.09
C GLY A 173 7.71 -22.95 -5.75
N MET A 174 7.59 -22.85 -7.09
CA MET A 174 7.05 -21.63 -7.72
C MET A 174 5.53 -21.71 -7.86
N ILE A 175 4.82 -20.97 -7.01
CA ILE A 175 3.39 -20.68 -7.16
C ILE A 175 3.29 -19.39 -7.98
N SER A 176 2.73 -19.48 -9.19
CA SER A 176 2.39 -18.31 -10.01
C SER A 176 0.88 -18.21 -10.15
N GLY A 177 0.34 -16.99 -10.02
CA GLY A 177 -1.07 -16.68 -10.27
C GLY A 177 -1.99 -16.61 -9.05
N ALA A 178 -1.48 -16.78 -7.82
CA ALA A 178 -2.23 -16.54 -6.58
C ALA A 178 -1.62 -15.35 -5.81
N VAL A 179 -2.47 -14.43 -5.37
CA VAL A 179 -2.09 -13.23 -4.61
C VAL A 179 -2.77 -13.25 -3.25
N ASP A 180 -1.99 -13.13 -2.19
CA ASP A 180 -2.51 -12.98 -0.83
C ASP A 180 -2.75 -11.51 -0.52
N TYR A 181 -4.02 -11.17 -0.32
CA TYR A 181 -4.49 -9.88 0.15
C TYR A 181 -4.74 -9.92 1.66
N VAL A 182 -4.51 -8.77 2.28
CA VAL A 182 -4.82 -8.49 3.67
C VAL A 182 -5.83 -7.35 3.67
N GLU A 183 -6.98 -7.59 4.28
CA GLU A 183 -8.04 -6.60 4.43
C GLU A 183 -7.74 -5.73 5.65
N LEU A 184 -7.76 -4.42 5.44
CA LEU A 184 -7.47 -3.40 6.44
C LEU A 184 -8.68 -2.49 6.59
N GLU A 185 -9.13 -2.27 7.83
CA GLU A 185 -10.10 -1.23 8.18
C GLU A 185 -9.41 -0.12 8.97
N VAL A 186 -9.52 1.12 8.49
CA VAL A 186 -8.90 2.26 9.16
C VAL A 186 -9.68 2.63 10.41
N LEU A 187 -9.02 2.53 11.56
CA LEU A 187 -9.60 2.96 12.84
C LEU A 187 -9.39 4.45 13.08
N ARG A 188 -8.22 4.96 12.69
CA ARG A 188 -7.85 6.36 12.87
C ARG A 188 -6.93 6.80 11.73
N ASN A 189 -7.23 7.97 11.18
CA ASN A 189 -6.31 8.72 10.35
C ASN A 189 -6.60 10.21 10.53
N ASN A 190 -5.85 10.87 11.40
CA ASN A 190 -5.97 12.31 11.59
C ASN A 190 -5.07 13.02 10.58
N TYR A 191 -5.63 13.19 9.38
CA TYR A 191 -5.01 13.85 8.24
C TYR A 191 -5.01 15.38 8.38
#